data_AF-A0A0D0G0D0-F1
#
_entry.id   AF-A0A0D0G0D0-F1
#
_cell.length_a   1.000
_cell.length_b   1.000
_cell.length_c   1.000
_cell.angle_alpha   90.00
_cell.angle_beta   90.00
_cell.angle_gamma   90.00
#
_symmetry.space_group_name_H-M   'P 1'
#
loop_
_entity.id
_entity.type
_entity.pdbx_description
1 polymer ?
#
loop_
_entity_poly.entity_id
_entity_poly.type
_entity_poly.pdbx_seq_one_letter_code
_entity_poly.pdbx_strand_id
1 'polypeptide(L)'
;MQTQIKQFSRLTIGVLTAFVLLQSCTEHVKEPPKDEKFAVTDSLISKLLIDTVRNPNNESDLSFSAKIAPNDETTAKIFPMVSGNVRSVQVKLGDRVTKGQVLATMGSAEMAGFDKEAISSSAELRNAARSMKLAEDLYKSGLSSARDVEEAKNNYLIKQAEAKRSKAVLNLNGGSPNGTYTMKSPISGFVIEK
;
A
#
# COMPACT_ATOMS: atom_id res chain seq x y z
N MET A 1 69.21 -19.67 68.90
CA MET A 1 70.48 -19.23 68.28
C MET A 1 70.24 -18.79 66.84
N GLN A 2 69.57 -17.67 66.58
CA GLN A 2 69.58 -17.00 65.24
C GLN A 2 69.38 -15.47 65.33
N THR A 3 69.54 -14.90 66.53
CA THR A 3 69.46 -13.46 66.84
C THR A 3 70.64 -12.65 66.29
N GLN A 4 71.62 -13.27 65.63
CA GLN A 4 72.85 -12.64 65.13
C GLN A 4 72.92 -12.46 63.59
N ILE A 5 71.98 -13.02 62.82
CA ILE A 5 71.96 -12.84 61.34
C ILE A 5 71.19 -11.56 60.92
N LYS A 6 70.23 -11.10 61.73
CA LYS A 6 69.45 -9.88 61.47
C LYS A 6 70.21 -8.56 61.66
N GLN A 7 71.39 -8.60 62.29
CA GLN A 7 72.15 -7.38 62.63
C GLN A 7 73.05 -6.90 61.48
N PHE A 8 73.55 -7.80 60.62
CA PHE A 8 74.31 -7.44 59.41
C PHE A 8 73.40 -6.87 58.30
N SER A 9 72.14 -7.32 58.25
CA SER A 9 71.11 -6.83 57.32
C SER A 9 70.67 -5.38 57.57
N ARG A 10 70.90 -4.82 58.78
CA ARG A 10 70.55 -3.41 59.08
C ARG A 10 71.66 -2.43 58.71
N LEU A 11 72.91 -2.88 58.59
CA LEU A 11 74.04 -2.01 58.24
C LEU A 11 74.23 -1.85 56.72
N THR A 12 73.83 -2.85 55.92
CA THR A 12 73.86 -2.76 54.44
C THR A 12 72.65 -2.01 53.86
N ILE A 13 71.52 -1.97 54.56
CA ILE A 13 70.34 -1.19 54.13
C ILE A 13 70.55 0.32 54.31
N GLY A 14 71.37 0.75 55.27
CA GLY A 14 71.71 2.17 55.49
C GLY A 14 72.65 2.76 54.43
N VAL A 15 73.49 1.95 53.77
CA VAL A 15 74.38 2.41 52.70
C VAL A 15 73.68 2.42 51.34
N LEU A 16 72.69 1.54 51.13
CA LEU A 16 71.92 1.50 49.87
C LEU A 16 70.82 2.58 49.81
N THR A 17 70.34 3.09 50.94
CA THR A 17 69.34 4.19 51.00
C THR A 17 69.96 5.59 50.85
N ALA A 18 71.27 5.74 51.03
CA ALA A 18 71.97 7.01 50.79
C ALA A 18 72.32 7.26 49.30
N PHE A 19 72.29 6.22 48.45
CA PHE A 19 72.58 6.36 47.02
C PHE A 19 71.34 6.69 46.16
N VAL A 20 70.13 6.55 46.71
CA VAL A 20 68.87 6.79 45.99
C VAL A 20 68.38 8.25 46.12
N LEU A 21 68.97 9.05 47.01
CA LEU A 21 68.56 10.44 47.26
C LEU A 21 69.36 11.52 46.50
N LEU A 22 70.28 11.13 45.59
CA LEU A 22 71.09 12.06 44.79
C LEU A 22 70.78 12.06 43.28
N GLN A 23 69.71 11.41 42.84
CA GLN A 23 69.27 11.38 41.43
C GLN A 23 67.87 12.00 41.27
N SER A 24 67.63 13.16 41.87
CA SER A 24 66.38 13.90 41.67
C SER A 24 66.66 15.40 41.49
N CYS A 25 66.27 15.93 40.32
CA CYS A 25 66.56 17.24 39.67
C CYS A 25 67.81 17.16 38.76
N THR A 26 67.81 17.46 37.46
CA THR A 26 66.98 18.27 36.53
C THR A 26 67.42 17.84 35.11
N GLU A 27 66.57 17.58 34.13
CA GLU A 27 66.01 18.58 33.20
C GLU A 27 64.97 17.89 32.30
N HIS A 28 63.74 18.39 32.26
CA HIS A 28 62.75 17.96 31.27
C HIS A 28 63.08 18.64 29.94
N VAL A 29 63.72 17.90 29.03
CA VAL A 29 63.85 18.32 27.63
C VAL A 29 62.44 18.42 27.05
N LYS A 30 61.99 19.65 26.79
CA LYS A 30 60.78 19.88 25.99
C LYS A 30 61.04 19.31 24.60
N GLU A 31 60.33 18.24 24.23
CA GLU A 31 60.21 17.85 22.83
C GLU A 31 59.67 19.06 22.06
N PRO A 32 60.32 19.49 20.95
CA PRO A 32 59.76 20.54 20.13
C PRO A 32 58.39 20.09 19.63
N PRO A 33 57.40 21.00 19.52
CA PRO A 33 56.10 20.66 18.97
C PRO A 33 56.34 20.00 17.60
N LYS A 34 55.82 18.78 17.41
CA LYS A 34 55.76 18.19 16.07
C LYS A 34 54.98 19.16 15.21
N ASP A 35 55.68 19.89 14.35
CA ASP A 35 55.05 20.68 13.31
C ASP A 35 54.28 19.70 12.42
N GLU A 36 52.97 19.62 12.63
CA GLU A 36 52.04 18.85 11.78
C GLU A 36 51.88 19.46 10.38
N LYS A 37 52.78 20.36 10.00
CA LYS A 37 52.82 21.01 8.70
C LYS A 37 54.01 20.45 7.95
N PHE A 38 53.71 19.70 6.88
CA PHE A 38 54.69 19.26 5.92
C PHE A 38 55.50 20.47 5.41
N ALA A 39 56.77 20.56 5.84
CA ALA A 39 57.67 21.65 5.48
C ALA A 39 58.45 21.28 4.22
N VAL A 40 58.25 22.03 3.14
CA VAL A 40 58.91 21.82 1.85
C VAL A 40 60.30 22.48 1.88
N THR A 41 61.34 21.77 1.43
CA THR A 41 62.71 22.32 1.33
C THR A 41 62.88 23.24 0.11
N ASP A 42 63.80 24.20 0.16
CA ASP A 42 64.01 25.19 -0.92
C ASP A 42 64.35 24.56 -2.29
N SER A 43 65.03 23.41 -2.28
CA SER A 43 65.32 22.61 -3.47
C SER A 43 64.04 22.00 -4.09
N LEU A 44 63.02 21.72 -3.27
CA LEU A 44 61.69 21.27 -3.72
C LEU A 44 60.82 22.45 -4.17
N ILE A 45 60.90 23.60 -3.51
CA ILE A 45 60.15 24.82 -3.89
C ILE A 45 60.55 25.28 -5.29
N SER A 46 61.85 25.31 -5.60
CA SER A 46 62.38 25.74 -6.89
C SER A 46 62.03 24.83 -8.08
N LYS A 47 61.55 23.62 -7.82
CA LYS A 47 61.12 22.64 -8.83
C LYS A 47 59.61 22.44 -8.86
N LEU A 48 58.86 23.14 -8.01
CA LEU A 48 57.42 22.98 -7.91
C LEU A 48 56.72 23.77 -9.02
N LEU A 49 55.90 23.07 -9.82
CA LEU A 49 54.97 23.71 -10.73
C LEU A 49 53.69 24.01 -9.95
N ILE A 50 53.48 25.29 -9.64
CA ILE A 50 52.27 25.77 -8.97
C ILE A 50 51.33 26.32 -10.03
N ASP A 51 50.11 25.80 -10.08
CA ASP A 51 49.02 26.36 -10.87
C ASP A 51 47.85 26.71 -9.95
N THR A 52 47.16 27.80 -10.27
CA THR A 52 46.05 28.32 -9.46
C THR A 52 44.78 27.56 -9.81
N VAL A 53 44.14 26.94 -8.81
CA VAL A 53 42.83 26.28 -9.02
C VAL A 53 41.82 27.32 -9.47
N ARG A 54 41.39 27.22 -10.72
CA ARG A 54 40.22 27.95 -11.24
C ARG A 54 39.02 27.05 -11.02
N ASN A 55 37.89 27.61 -10.59
CA ASN A 55 36.62 26.89 -10.61
C ASN A 55 36.05 27.02 -12.02
N PRO A 56 36.26 26.06 -12.94
CA PRO A 56 35.57 26.12 -14.22
C PRO A 56 34.07 26.11 -13.95
N ASN A 57 33.26 26.84 -14.72
CA ASN A 57 31.81 26.76 -14.62
C ASN A 57 31.34 25.45 -15.27
N ASN A 58 31.66 24.33 -14.62
CA ASN A 58 31.42 22.98 -15.09
C ASN A 58 29.97 22.58 -14.77
N GLU A 59 29.07 22.99 -15.66
CA GLU A 59 27.77 22.35 -15.82
C GLU A 59 28.01 20.84 -16.00
N SER A 60 27.61 20.05 -15.02
CA SER A 60 27.77 18.60 -15.06
C SER A 60 26.54 18.00 -15.72
N ASP A 61 26.68 17.58 -16.97
CA ASP A 61 25.61 16.88 -17.69
C ASP A 61 25.42 15.47 -17.10
N LEU A 62 24.37 15.33 -16.28
CA LEU A 62 23.96 14.06 -15.71
C LEU A 62 22.88 13.44 -16.60
N SER A 63 23.21 12.31 -17.24
CA SER A 63 22.25 11.55 -18.04
C SER A 63 21.63 10.42 -17.21
N PHE A 64 20.32 10.44 -17.07
CA PHE A 64 19.55 9.38 -16.41
C PHE A 64 18.62 8.69 -17.41
N SER A 65 18.54 7.36 -17.33
CA SER A 65 17.52 6.60 -18.06
C SER A 65 16.17 6.74 -17.36
N ALA A 66 15.17 7.24 -18.08
CA ALA A 66 13.80 7.37 -17.59
C ALA A 66 12.82 6.56 -18.44
N LYS A 67 11.67 6.20 -17.85
CA LYS A 67 10.56 5.53 -18.54
C LYS A 67 9.29 6.35 -18.37
N ILE A 68 8.54 6.51 -19.45
CA ILE A 68 7.20 7.10 -19.42
C ILE A 68 6.21 6.01 -18.98
N ALA A 69 5.47 6.28 -17.90
CA ALA A 69 4.42 5.41 -17.39
C ALA A 69 3.11 6.21 -17.25
N PRO A 70 1.94 5.54 -17.35
CA PRO A 70 0.66 6.18 -17.05
C PRO A 70 0.64 6.69 -15.60
N ASN A 71 -0.04 7.81 -15.38
CA ASN A 71 -0.34 8.25 -14.01
C ASN A 71 -1.45 7.37 -13.44
N ASP A 72 -1.14 6.61 -12.39
CA ASP A 72 -2.07 5.70 -11.71
C ASP A 72 -3.27 6.43 -11.09
N GLU A 73 -3.15 7.72 -10.72
CA GLU A 73 -4.28 8.52 -10.22
C GLU A 73 -5.32 8.82 -11.30
N THR A 74 -4.90 8.85 -12.56
CA THR A 74 -5.75 9.16 -13.73
C THR A 74 -6.04 7.93 -14.59
N THR A 75 -5.58 6.75 -14.17
CA THR A 75 -5.71 5.49 -14.91
C THR A 75 -6.60 4.53 -14.14
N ALA A 76 -7.63 4.00 -14.79
CA ALA A 76 -8.54 3.02 -14.18
C ALA A 76 -8.37 1.65 -14.84
N LYS A 77 -7.88 0.67 -14.08
CA LYS A 77 -7.86 -0.74 -14.49
C LYS A 77 -9.21 -1.37 -14.17
N ILE A 78 -9.86 -1.94 -15.19
CA ILE A 78 -11.24 -2.45 -15.08
C ILE A 78 -11.19 -3.97 -15.09
N PHE A 79 -11.78 -4.59 -14.06
CA PHE A 79 -11.92 -6.03 -13.94
C PHE A 79 -13.39 -6.40 -13.78
N PRO A 80 -13.84 -7.52 -14.37
CA PRO A 80 -15.19 -8.01 -14.15
C PRO A 80 -15.36 -8.53 -12.72
N MET A 81 -16.54 -8.31 -12.14
CA MET A 81 -16.91 -8.83 -10.83
C MET A 81 -17.39 -10.28 -10.86
N VAL A 82 -17.68 -10.82 -12.05
CA VAL A 82 -18.23 -12.16 -12.27
C VAL A 82 -17.41 -12.91 -13.31
N SER A 83 -17.41 -14.23 -13.22
CA SER A 83 -16.75 -15.10 -14.21
C SER A 83 -17.64 -15.29 -15.43
N GLY A 84 -17.03 -15.34 -16.61
CA GLY A 84 -17.80 -15.46 -17.84
C GLY A 84 -16.96 -15.46 -19.12
N ASN A 85 -17.63 -15.65 -20.25
CA ASN A 85 -17.02 -15.57 -21.58
C ASN A 85 -17.27 -14.18 -22.20
N VAL A 86 -16.22 -13.55 -22.72
CA VAL A 86 -16.34 -12.26 -23.43
C VAL A 86 -17.16 -12.47 -24.70
N ARG A 87 -18.24 -11.71 -24.85
CA ARG A 87 -19.13 -11.78 -26.02
C ARG A 87 -18.77 -10.74 -27.06
N SER A 88 -18.47 -9.52 -26.64
CA SER A 88 -18.04 -8.45 -27.54
C SER A 88 -17.18 -7.42 -26.84
N VAL A 89 -16.27 -6.81 -27.59
CA VAL A 89 -15.47 -5.65 -27.16
C VAL A 89 -15.75 -4.53 -28.16
N GLN A 90 -16.29 -3.41 -27.68
CA GLN A 90 -16.80 -2.32 -28.50
C GLN A 90 -15.78 -1.19 -28.70
N VAL A 91 -14.62 -1.28 -28.05
CA VAL A 91 -13.56 -0.26 -28.08
C VAL A 91 -12.22 -0.87 -28.55
N LYS A 92 -11.37 -0.03 -29.12
CA LYS A 92 -10.01 -0.35 -29.56
C LYS A 92 -8.99 0.51 -28.80
N LEU A 93 -7.73 0.07 -28.86
CA LEU A 93 -6.60 0.83 -28.32
C LEU A 93 -6.54 2.22 -28.98
N GLY A 94 -6.43 3.27 -28.19
CA GLY A 94 -6.43 4.66 -28.65
C GLY A 94 -7.82 5.30 -28.79
N ASP A 95 -8.92 4.53 -28.65
CA ASP A 95 -10.26 5.10 -28.72
C ASP A 95 -10.54 6.02 -27.52
N ARG A 96 -11.27 7.12 -27.78
CA ARG A 96 -11.77 8.01 -26.74
C ARG A 96 -13.06 7.44 -26.14
N VAL A 97 -13.10 7.36 -24.82
CA VAL A 97 -14.26 6.85 -24.07
C VAL A 97 -14.77 7.88 -23.07
N THR A 98 -16.07 7.87 -22.82
CA THR A 98 -16.71 8.70 -21.79
C THR A 98 -17.06 7.87 -20.55
N LYS A 99 -17.15 8.52 -19.40
CA LYS A 99 -17.62 7.89 -18.15
C LYS A 99 -19.01 7.26 -18.37
N GLY A 100 -19.14 5.99 -18.02
CA GLY A 100 -20.35 5.19 -18.20
C GLY A 100 -20.48 4.50 -19.56
N GLN A 101 -19.60 4.81 -20.52
CA GLN A 101 -19.60 4.14 -21.83
C GLN A 101 -19.29 2.66 -21.70
N VAL A 102 -20.01 1.83 -22.45
CA VAL A 102 -19.79 0.38 -22.49
C VAL A 102 -18.52 0.07 -23.27
N LEU A 103 -17.61 -0.68 -22.63
CA LEU A 103 -16.34 -1.10 -23.22
C LEU A 103 -16.46 -2.51 -23.80
N ALA A 104 -17.10 -3.42 -23.06
CA ALA A 104 -17.26 -4.81 -23.43
C ALA A 104 -18.46 -5.44 -22.75
N THR A 105 -18.98 -6.51 -23.35
CA THR A 105 -20.04 -7.35 -22.79
C THR A 105 -19.56 -8.78 -22.68
N MET A 106 -19.99 -9.47 -21.63
CA MET A 106 -19.69 -10.88 -21.40
C MET A 106 -20.94 -11.64 -21.00
N GLY A 107 -21.00 -12.93 -21.36
CA GLY A 107 -21.97 -13.86 -20.82
C GLY A 107 -21.45 -14.46 -19.53
N SER A 108 -22.28 -14.52 -18.48
CA SER A 108 -21.92 -15.10 -17.19
C SER A 108 -23.05 -15.95 -16.63
N ALA A 109 -22.71 -17.16 -16.17
CA ALA A 109 -23.65 -18.05 -15.49
C ALA A 109 -24.09 -17.47 -14.13
N GLU A 110 -23.19 -16.79 -13.42
CA GLU A 110 -23.49 -16.11 -12.16
C GLU A 110 -24.53 -15.01 -12.37
N MET A 111 -24.37 -14.22 -13.44
CA MET A 111 -25.34 -13.18 -13.79
C MET A 111 -26.71 -13.76 -14.12
N ALA A 112 -26.75 -14.89 -14.84
CA ALA A 112 -28.01 -15.59 -15.11
C ALA A 112 -28.68 -16.09 -13.81
N GLY A 113 -27.88 -16.48 -12.82
CA GLY A 113 -28.35 -16.83 -11.48
C GLY A 113 -28.99 -15.64 -10.77
N PHE A 114 -28.35 -14.47 -10.75
CA PHE A 114 -28.91 -13.26 -10.13
C PHE A 114 -30.20 -12.79 -10.82
N ASP A 115 -30.25 -12.86 -12.15
CA ASP A 115 -31.44 -12.50 -12.93
C ASP A 115 -32.61 -13.45 -12.62
N LYS A 116 -32.35 -14.76 -12.60
CA LYS A 116 -33.34 -15.77 -12.20
C LYS A 116 -33.90 -15.49 -10.81
N GLU A 117 -33.04 -15.21 -9.84
CA GLU A 117 -33.44 -14.94 -8.45
C GLU A 117 -34.28 -13.65 -8.32
N ALA A 118 -33.93 -12.61 -9.07
CA ALA A 118 -34.71 -11.38 -9.13
C ALA A 118 -36.10 -11.61 -9.75
N ILE A 119 -36.18 -12.43 -10.80
CA ILE A 119 -37.44 -12.79 -11.46
C ILE A 119 -38.32 -13.66 -10.53
N SER A 120 -37.75 -14.69 -9.90
CA SER A 120 -38.49 -15.60 -9.00
C SER A 120 -39.06 -14.84 -7.80
N SER A 121 -38.22 -14.10 -7.08
CA SER A 121 -38.64 -13.31 -5.92
C SER A 121 -39.67 -12.22 -6.27
N SER A 122 -39.57 -11.62 -7.46
CA SER A 122 -40.60 -10.68 -7.95
C SER A 122 -41.94 -11.38 -8.21
N ALA A 123 -41.93 -12.60 -8.77
CA ALA A 123 -43.14 -13.39 -8.95
C ALA A 123 -43.76 -13.80 -7.61
N GLU A 124 -42.95 -14.22 -6.64
CA GLU A 124 -43.40 -14.55 -5.29
C GLU A 124 -44.02 -13.35 -4.57
N LEU A 125 -43.41 -12.17 -4.69
CA LEU A 125 -43.99 -10.93 -4.15
C LEU A 125 -45.36 -10.64 -4.77
N ARG A 126 -45.52 -10.79 -6.09
CA ARG A 126 -46.82 -10.60 -6.75
C ARG A 126 -47.86 -11.60 -6.26
N ASN A 127 -47.46 -12.84 -6.00
CA ASN A 127 -48.35 -13.85 -5.43
C ASN A 127 -48.76 -13.49 -4.01
N ALA A 128 -47.80 -13.16 -3.14
CA ALA A 128 -48.07 -12.77 -1.77
C ALA A 128 -48.94 -11.51 -1.67
N ALA A 129 -48.74 -10.53 -2.56
CA ALA A 129 -49.57 -9.33 -2.65
C ALA A 129 -51.03 -9.66 -2.99
N ARG A 130 -51.25 -10.60 -3.92
CA ARG A 130 -52.61 -11.09 -4.25
C ARG A 130 -53.23 -11.84 -3.09
N SER A 131 -52.47 -12.70 -2.40
CA SER A 131 -52.96 -13.44 -1.25
C SER A 131 -53.33 -12.53 -0.07
N MET A 132 -52.51 -11.51 0.21
CA MET A 132 -52.82 -10.48 1.20
C MET A 132 -54.11 -9.75 0.87
N LYS A 133 -54.26 -9.29 -0.39
CA LYS A 133 -55.47 -8.60 -0.83
C LYS A 133 -56.72 -9.49 -0.72
N LEU A 134 -56.61 -10.76 -1.10
CA LEU A 134 -57.69 -11.72 -0.96
C LEU A 134 -58.09 -11.92 0.51
N ALA A 135 -57.11 -12.07 1.41
CA ALA A 135 -57.37 -12.20 2.85
C ALA A 135 -58.08 -10.95 3.41
N GLU A 136 -57.64 -9.76 3.02
CA GLU A 136 -58.29 -8.51 3.41
C GLU A 136 -59.74 -8.41 2.91
N ASP A 137 -60.00 -8.80 1.67
CA ASP A 137 -61.35 -8.75 1.09
C ASP A 137 -62.27 -9.80 1.75
N LEU A 138 -61.77 -11.00 2.03
CA LEU A 138 -62.51 -12.03 2.78
C LEU A 138 -62.83 -11.59 4.20
N TYR A 139 -61.87 -10.96 4.90
CA TYR A 139 -62.08 -10.40 6.24
C TYR A 139 -63.15 -9.30 6.24
N LYS A 140 -63.12 -8.37 5.27
CA LYS A 140 -64.16 -7.33 5.11
C LYS A 140 -65.54 -7.91 4.85
N SER A 141 -65.62 -9.05 4.16
CA SER A 141 -66.88 -9.77 3.94
C SER A 141 -67.33 -10.65 5.12
N GLY A 142 -66.52 -10.78 6.18
CA GLY A 142 -66.82 -11.62 7.34
C GLY A 142 -66.51 -13.11 7.16
N LEU A 143 -65.84 -13.51 6.07
CA LEU A 143 -65.51 -14.90 5.75
C LEU A 143 -64.14 -15.37 6.28
N SER A 144 -63.30 -14.47 6.81
CA SER A 144 -61.96 -14.79 7.30
C SER A 144 -61.68 -14.12 8.64
N SER A 145 -60.70 -14.64 9.39
CA SER A 145 -60.32 -14.13 10.70
C SER A 145 -59.26 -13.02 10.60
N ALA A 146 -59.19 -12.14 11.60
CA ALA A 146 -58.15 -11.11 11.67
C ALA A 146 -56.73 -11.70 11.69
N ARG A 147 -56.59 -12.91 12.23
CA ARG A 147 -55.33 -13.67 12.25
C ARG A 147 -54.84 -13.98 10.84
N ASP A 148 -55.73 -14.43 9.95
CA ASP A 148 -55.38 -14.81 8.58
C ASP A 148 -54.86 -13.60 7.78
N VAL A 149 -55.44 -12.42 8.01
CA VAL A 149 -55.00 -11.16 7.39
C VAL A 149 -53.58 -10.80 7.85
N GLU A 150 -53.31 -10.86 9.16
CA GLU A 150 -51.99 -10.55 9.69
C GLU A 150 -50.93 -11.57 9.24
N GLU A 151 -51.29 -12.86 9.12
CA GLU A 151 -50.40 -13.87 8.55
C GLU A 151 -50.07 -13.57 7.07
N ALA A 152 -51.09 -13.26 6.26
CA ALA A 152 -50.91 -12.95 4.84
C ALA A 152 -50.08 -11.66 4.64
N LYS A 153 -50.29 -10.65 5.50
CA LYS A 153 -49.53 -9.40 5.51
C LYS A 153 -48.07 -9.61 5.91
N ASN A 154 -47.81 -10.42 6.94
CA ASN A 154 -46.45 -10.78 7.33
C ASN A 154 -45.72 -11.52 6.20
N ASN A 155 -46.38 -12.47 5.54
CA ASN A 155 -45.81 -13.17 4.39
C ASN A 155 -45.50 -12.19 3.23
N TYR A 156 -46.40 -11.25 2.93
CA TYR A 156 -46.15 -10.20 1.95
C TYR A 156 -44.91 -9.36 2.30
N LEU A 157 -44.75 -8.94 3.56
CA LEU A 157 -43.58 -8.17 4.01
C LEU A 157 -42.28 -8.95 3.85
N ILE A 158 -42.27 -10.26 4.18
CA ILE A 158 -41.12 -11.14 3.98
C ILE A 158 -40.75 -11.22 2.49
N LYS A 159 -41.73 -11.49 1.62
CA LYS A 159 -41.49 -11.57 0.18
C LYS A 159 -41.10 -10.22 -0.45
N GLN A 160 -41.57 -9.12 0.12
CA GLN A 160 -41.16 -7.77 -0.29
C GLN A 160 -39.68 -7.53 0.05
N ALA A 161 -39.25 -7.90 1.26
CA ALA A 161 -37.86 -7.79 1.67
C ALA A 161 -36.95 -8.65 0.79
N GLU A 162 -37.37 -9.87 0.45
CA GLU A 162 -36.60 -10.77 -0.40
C GLU A 162 -36.47 -10.25 -1.84
N ALA A 163 -37.57 -9.78 -2.44
CA ALA A 163 -37.54 -9.16 -3.76
C ALA A 163 -36.69 -7.89 -3.81
N LYS A 164 -36.64 -7.12 -2.71
CA LYS A 164 -35.75 -5.96 -2.59
C LYS A 164 -34.29 -6.39 -2.52
N ARG A 165 -33.98 -7.44 -1.76
CA ARG A 165 -32.64 -8.02 -1.62
C ARG A 165 -32.12 -8.54 -2.96
N SER A 166 -32.86 -9.43 -3.62
CA SER A 166 -32.46 -10.04 -4.90
C SER A 166 -32.21 -8.98 -5.97
N LYS A 167 -33.06 -7.96 -6.07
CA LYS A 167 -32.90 -6.83 -6.99
C LYS A 167 -31.66 -5.99 -6.67
N ALA A 168 -31.36 -5.78 -5.39
CA ALA A 168 -30.15 -5.08 -4.97
C ALA A 168 -28.89 -5.85 -5.39
N VAL A 169 -28.87 -7.18 -5.19
CA VAL A 169 -27.76 -8.04 -5.62
C VAL A 169 -27.58 -7.97 -7.15
N LEU A 170 -28.65 -8.06 -7.94
CA LEU A 170 -28.56 -7.92 -9.39
C LEU A 170 -27.96 -6.56 -9.81
N ASN A 171 -28.41 -5.47 -9.18
CA ASN A 171 -27.93 -4.12 -9.49
C ASN A 171 -26.46 -3.90 -9.11
N LEU A 172 -26.04 -4.40 -7.95
CA LEU A 172 -24.64 -4.30 -7.50
C LEU A 172 -23.69 -5.00 -8.46
N ASN A 173 -24.13 -6.10 -9.08
CA ASN A 173 -23.34 -6.87 -10.02
C ASN A 173 -23.52 -6.41 -11.49
N GLY A 174 -24.09 -5.22 -11.75
CA GLY A 174 -24.14 -4.63 -13.10
C GLY A 174 -25.54 -4.53 -13.72
N GLY A 175 -26.58 -5.07 -13.06
CA GLY A 175 -27.99 -4.77 -13.33
C GLY A 175 -28.50 -5.18 -14.71
N SER A 176 -27.78 -6.07 -15.41
CA SER A 176 -28.07 -6.38 -16.80
C SER A 176 -28.86 -7.69 -16.91
N PRO A 177 -30.09 -7.66 -17.47
CA PRO A 177 -30.94 -8.83 -17.62
C PRO A 177 -30.36 -9.82 -18.64
N ASN A 178 -30.81 -11.08 -18.60
CA ASN A 178 -30.42 -12.17 -19.51
C ASN A 178 -28.98 -12.66 -19.35
N GLY A 179 -28.43 -12.65 -18.14
CA GLY A 179 -27.11 -13.25 -17.87
C GLY A 179 -25.93 -12.56 -18.54
N THR A 180 -26.11 -11.32 -19.02
CA THR A 180 -25.04 -10.53 -19.64
C THR A 180 -24.45 -9.58 -18.61
N TYR A 181 -23.14 -9.51 -18.47
CA TYR A 181 -22.44 -8.50 -17.67
C TYR A 181 -21.83 -7.44 -18.58
N THR A 182 -22.02 -6.17 -18.24
CA THR A 182 -21.60 -5.02 -19.05
C THR A 182 -20.49 -4.27 -18.34
N MET A 183 -19.29 -4.26 -18.93
CA MET A 183 -18.15 -3.49 -18.42
C MET A 183 -18.24 -2.05 -18.92
N LYS A 184 -18.21 -1.09 -18.00
CA LYS A 184 -18.32 0.35 -18.29
C LYS A 184 -17.10 1.12 -17.81
N SER A 185 -16.78 2.21 -18.49
CA SER A 185 -15.69 3.09 -18.08
C SER A 185 -16.04 3.91 -16.83
N PRO A 186 -15.23 3.91 -15.75
CA PRO A 186 -15.49 4.75 -14.58
C PRO A 186 -15.07 6.21 -14.78
N ILE A 187 -14.21 6.48 -15.77
CA ILE A 187 -13.65 7.79 -16.11
C ILE A 187 -13.77 8.06 -17.61
N SER A 188 -13.67 9.33 -18.00
CA SER A 188 -13.53 9.71 -19.42
C SER A 188 -12.05 9.79 -19.77
N GLY A 189 -11.64 9.28 -20.93
CA GLY A 189 -10.23 9.22 -21.30
C GLY A 189 -9.98 8.46 -22.60
N PHE A 190 -8.80 7.84 -22.71
CA PHE A 190 -8.39 7.02 -23.85
C PHE A 190 -8.05 5.60 -23.40
N VAL A 191 -8.31 4.62 -24.25
CA VAL A 191 -7.98 3.21 -23.99
C VAL A 191 -6.48 2.99 -24.26
N ILE A 192 -5.71 2.68 -23.21
CA ILE A 192 -4.26 2.49 -23.30
C ILE A 192 -3.81 1.02 -23.28
N GLU A 193 -4.71 0.09 -22.92
CA GLU A 193 -4.46 -1.36 -22.84
C GLU A 193 -5.77 -2.16 -23.05
N LYS A 194 -5.69 -3.43 -23.44
CA LYS A 194 -6.83 -4.34 -23.65
C LYS A 194 -6.56 -5.73 -23.08
#